data_AF-W7L014-F1
#
_entry.id   AF-W7L014-F1
#
_cell.length_a   1.000
_cell.length_b   1.000
_cell.length_c   1.000
_cell.angle_alpha   90.00
_cell.angle_beta   90.00
_cell.angle_gamma   90.00
#
_symmetry.space_group_name_H-M   'P 1'
#
loop_
_entity.id
_entity.type
_entity.pdbx_description
1 polymer ?
#
loop_
_entity_poly.entity_id
_entity_poly.type
_entity_poly.pdbx_seq_one_letter_code
_entity_poly.pdbx_strand_id
1 'polypeptide(L)'
;MPRKSDEERLQELEKQIEQMKARKQQVASRIQQKERKERTRRLIQVGAIFEKYFDIVGEDQAEKVAYGMKEAVQKHKDKLLNIDVEASKKANKLIYEVQEERLIMPEGEKTSYQP
;
A
#
# COMPACT_ATOMS: atom_id res chain seq x y z
N MET A 1 4.88 33.13 52.40
CA MET A 1 3.84 32.38 51.66
C MET A 1 3.76 30.99 52.25
N PRO A 2 2.57 30.50 52.67
CA PRO A 2 2.45 29.17 53.24
C PRO A 2 2.88 28.14 52.19
N ARG A 3 3.82 27.26 52.54
CA ARG A 3 4.22 26.16 51.68
C ARG A 3 3.01 25.22 51.58
N LYS A 4 2.53 24.95 50.36
CA LYS A 4 1.56 23.87 50.10
C LYS A 4 1.95 22.63 50.89
N SER A 5 0.98 21.98 51.55
CA SER A 5 1.25 20.75 52.29
C SER A 5 1.79 19.69 51.32
N ASP A 6 2.57 18.74 51.83
CA ASP A 6 3.13 17.70 50.96
C ASP A 6 2.03 16.83 50.33
N GLU A 7 0.83 16.76 50.94
CA GLU A 7 -0.37 16.12 50.38
C GLU A 7 -0.96 16.90 49.19
N GLU A 8 -1.04 18.23 49.26
CA GLU A 8 -1.50 19.05 48.13
C GLU A 8 -0.55 18.94 46.93
N ARG A 9 0.76 18.87 47.21
CA ARG A 9 1.78 18.63 46.18
C ARG A 9 1.62 17.25 45.54
N LEU A 10 1.30 16.22 46.33
CA LEU A 10 1.06 14.88 45.83
C LEU A 10 -0.16 14.83 44.90
N GLN A 11 -1.27 15.45 45.30
CA GLN A 11 -2.48 15.53 44.45
C GLN A 11 -2.25 16.32 43.16
N GLU A 12 -1.46 17.39 43.21
CA GLU A 12 -1.11 18.17 42.03
C GLU A 12 -0.25 17.36 41.05
N LEU A 13 0.69 16.55 41.56
CA LEU A 13 1.48 15.62 40.76
C LEU A 13 0.63 14.51 40.13
N GLU A 14 -0.33 13.93 40.86
CA GLU A 14 -1.25 12.92 40.33
C GLU A 14 -2.11 13.48 39.18
N LYS A 15 -2.67 14.67 39.36
CA LYS A 15 -3.41 15.37 38.29
C LYS A 15 -2.55 15.63 37.06
N GLN A 16 -1.30 16.03 37.25
CA GLN A 16 -0.36 16.23 36.14
C GLN A 16 -0.06 14.92 35.40
N ILE A 17 0.14 13.81 36.14
CA ILE A 17 0.36 12.49 35.53
C ILE A 17 -0.87 12.06 34.71
N GLU A 18 -2.07 12.26 35.23
CA GLU A 18 -3.31 11.92 34.53
C GLU A 18 -3.47 12.73 33.23
N GLN A 19 -3.24 14.05 33.30
CA GLN A 19 -3.24 14.91 32.12
C GLN A 19 -2.18 14.49 31.09
N MET A 20 -0.98 14.12 31.54
CA MET A 20 0.09 13.66 30.65
C MET A 20 -0.24 12.31 30.00
N LYS A 21 -0.86 11.38 30.74
CA LYS A 21 -1.36 10.11 30.17
C LYS A 21 -2.43 10.35 29.10
N ALA A 22 -3.39 11.23 29.37
CA ALA A 22 -4.43 11.59 28.40
C ALA A 22 -3.81 12.20 27.12
N ARG A 23 -2.85 13.13 27.27
CA ARG A 23 -2.12 13.72 26.14
C ARG A 23 -1.33 12.66 25.36
N LYS A 24 -0.66 11.74 26.03
CA LYS A 24 0.06 10.62 25.39
C LYS A 24 -0.90 9.78 24.53
N GLN A 25 -2.07 9.43 25.06
CA GLN A 25 -3.06 8.64 24.32
C GLN A 25 -3.62 9.41 23.12
N GLN A 26 -3.90 10.71 23.27
CA GLN A 26 -4.34 11.56 22.15
C GLN A 26 -3.28 11.68 21.06
N VAL A 27 -2.00 11.79 21.43
CA VAL A 27 -0.92 11.84 20.44
C VAL A 27 -0.77 10.49 19.74
N ALA A 28 -0.82 9.38 20.48
CA ALA A 28 -0.74 8.04 19.89
C ALA A 28 -1.89 7.77 18.90
N SER A 29 -3.12 8.16 19.24
CA SER A 29 -4.26 7.99 18.33
C SER A 29 -4.13 8.85 17.06
N ARG A 30 -3.61 10.08 17.18
CA ARG A 30 -3.32 10.94 16.02
C ARG A 30 -2.26 10.34 15.11
N ILE A 31 -1.20 9.73 15.67
CA ILE A 31 -0.16 9.06 14.88
C ILE A 31 -0.77 7.89 14.10
N GLN A 32 -1.51 7.01 14.77
CA GLN A 32 -2.17 5.86 14.12
C GLN A 32 -3.14 6.30 13.01
N GLN A 33 -3.90 7.38 13.22
CA GLN A 33 -4.79 7.91 12.19
C GLN A 33 -4.03 8.46 10.98
N LYS A 34 -2.89 9.12 11.19
CA LYS A 34 -2.04 9.60 10.08
C LYS A 34 -1.49 8.42 9.28
N GLU A 35 -0.94 7.40 9.95
CA GLU A 35 -0.42 6.20 9.29
C GLU A 35 -1.50 5.48 8.47
N ARG A 36 -2.72 5.37 9.00
CA ARG A 36 -3.85 4.79 8.24
C ARG A 36 -4.19 5.61 7.01
N LYS A 37 -4.28 6.94 7.12
CA LYS A 37 -4.57 7.82 5.98
C LYS A 37 -3.48 7.75 4.92
N GLU A 38 -2.21 7.74 5.32
CA GLU A 38 -1.08 7.61 4.40
C GLU A 38 -1.07 6.25 3.72
N ARG A 39 -1.33 5.17 4.45
CA ARG A 39 -1.46 3.82 3.88
C ARG A 39 -2.60 3.74 2.87
N THR A 40 -3.80 4.21 3.23
CA THR A 40 -4.95 4.22 2.31
C THR A 40 -4.68 5.06 1.08
N ARG A 41 -4.08 6.25 1.23
CA ARG A 41 -3.69 7.10 0.09
C ARG A 41 -2.73 6.37 -0.84
N ARG A 42 -1.71 5.70 -0.30
CA ARG A 42 -0.76 4.92 -1.09
C ARG A 42 -1.45 3.78 -1.85
N LEU A 43 -2.32 3.03 -1.19
CA LEU A 43 -3.05 1.92 -1.81
C LEU A 43 -3.93 2.40 -2.96
N ILE A 44 -4.65 3.51 -2.79
CA ILE A 44 -5.48 4.12 -3.85
C ILE A 44 -4.60 4.57 -5.02
N GLN A 45 -3.46 5.21 -4.76
CA GLN A 45 -2.56 5.66 -5.82
C GLN A 45 -1.98 4.47 -6.62
N VAL A 46 -1.61 3.40 -5.93
CA VAL A 46 -1.12 2.17 -6.58
C VAL A 46 -2.24 1.51 -7.38
N GLY A 47 -3.45 1.38 -6.80
CA GLY A 47 -4.63 0.85 -7.51
C GLY A 47 -4.93 1.63 -8.79
N ALA A 48 -4.94 2.97 -8.71
CA ALA A 48 -5.17 3.83 -9.87
C ALA A 48 -4.09 3.67 -10.96
N ILE A 49 -2.84 3.35 -10.59
CA ILE A 49 -1.79 3.01 -11.57
C ILE A 49 -2.13 1.68 -12.26
N PHE A 50 -2.54 0.66 -11.50
CA PHE A 50 -2.92 -0.63 -12.06
C PHE A 50 -4.16 -0.53 -12.96
N GLU A 51 -5.20 0.20 -12.55
CA GLU A 51 -6.36 0.50 -13.39
C GLU A 51 -5.93 1.18 -14.70
N LYS A 52 -5.08 2.21 -14.63
CA LYS A 52 -4.65 2.97 -15.81
C LYS A 52 -3.88 2.14 -16.85
N TYR A 53 -3.00 1.24 -16.41
CA TYR A 53 -2.11 0.52 -17.33
C TYR A 53 -2.59 -0.87 -17.70
N PHE A 54 -3.35 -1.52 -16.82
CA PHE A 54 -3.78 -2.91 -17.01
C PHE A 54 -5.30 -3.05 -17.15
N ASP A 55 -6.07 -1.97 -17.00
CA ASP A 55 -7.54 -1.96 -17.02
C ASP A 55 -8.16 -2.94 -16.00
N ILE A 56 -7.48 -3.07 -14.85
CA ILE A 56 -7.86 -3.96 -13.75
C ILE A 56 -8.54 -3.15 -12.66
N VAL A 57 -9.82 -3.42 -12.42
CA VAL A 57 -10.61 -2.81 -11.34
C VAL A 57 -10.93 -3.82 -10.24
N GLY A 58 -11.00 -5.12 -10.58
CA GLY A 58 -11.38 -6.18 -9.65
C GLY A 58 -10.20 -6.75 -8.85
N GLU A 59 -10.43 -7.06 -7.57
CA GLU A 59 -9.43 -7.70 -6.70
C GLU A 59 -8.94 -9.05 -7.25
N ASP A 60 -9.85 -9.89 -7.75
CA ASP A 60 -9.52 -11.21 -8.34
C ASP A 60 -8.65 -11.08 -9.61
N GLN A 61 -8.94 -10.09 -10.46
CA GLN A 61 -8.14 -9.80 -11.64
C GLN A 61 -6.74 -9.31 -11.26
N ALA A 62 -6.64 -8.43 -10.26
CA ALA A 62 -5.37 -7.95 -9.74
C ALA A 62 -4.53 -9.10 -9.16
N GLU A 63 -5.16 -10.01 -8.43
CA GLU A 63 -4.49 -11.18 -7.85
C GLU A 63 -3.97 -12.14 -8.92
N LYS A 64 -4.75 -12.44 -9.96
CA LYS A 64 -4.33 -13.28 -11.09
C LYS A 64 -3.12 -12.71 -11.82
N VAL A 65 -3.13 -11.40 -12.10
CA VAL A 65 -2.01 -10.72 -12.77
C VAL A 65 -0.79 -10.66 -11.87
N ALA A 66 -0.96 -10.32 -10.59
CA ALA A 66 0.13 -10.30 -9.63
C ALA A 66 0.77 -11.68 -9.46
N TYR A 67 -0.03 -12.75 -9.41
CA TYR A 67 0.45 -14.12 -9.28
C TYR A 67 1.16 -14.58 -10.56
N GLY A 68 0.57 -14.33 -11.74
CA GLY A 68 1.17 -14.68 -13.03
C GLY A 68 2.48 -13.94 -13.33
N MET A 69 2.59 -12.68 -12.90
CA MET A 69 3.80 -11.87 -13.13
C MET A 69 4.82 -11.96 -11.99
N LYS A 70 4.50 -12.65 -10.88
CA LYS A 70 5.34 -12.69 -9.67
C LYS A 70 6.78 -13.10 -9.98
N GLU A 71 6.98 -14.15 -10.76
CA GLU A 71 8.32 -14.63 -11.10
C GLU A 71 9.09 -13.66 -12.00
N ALA A 72 8.43 -13.11 -13.03
CA ALA A 72 9.05 -12.16 -13.95
C ALA A 72 9.49 -10.88 -13.23
N VAL A 73 8.64 -10.37 -12.33
CA VAL A 73 8.94 -9.18 -11.51
C VAL A 73 10.05 -9.46 -10.50
N GLN A 74 10.10 -10.66 -9.90
CA GLN A 74 11.19 -11.04 -8.98
C GLN A 74 12.54 -11.18 -9.70
N LYS A 75 12.56 -11.84 -10.85
CA LYS A 75 13.78 -12.08 -11.64
C LYS A 75 14.36 -10.80 -12.25
N HIS A 76 13.53 -9.79 -12.51
CA HIS A 76 13.95 -8.53 -13.17
C HIS A 76 13.72 -7.28 -12.33
N LYS A 77 13.59 -7.43 -11.00
CA LYS A 77 13.25 -6.36 -10.06
C LYS A 77 14.13 -5.11 -10.23
N ASP A 78 15.44 -5.30 -10.29
CA ASP A 78 16.39 -4.18 -10.38
C ASP A 78 16.30 -3.43 -11.72
N LYS A 79 15.97 -4.14 -12.80
CA LYS A 79 15.77 -3.53 -14.12
C LYS A 79 14.46 -2.76 -14.16
N LEU A 80 13.39 -3.32 -13.61
CA LEU A 80 12.05 -2.72 -13.58
C LEU A 80 11.98 -1.47 -12.69
N LEU A 81 12.69 -1.47 -11.55
CA LEU A 81 12.71 -0.31 -10.64
C LEU A 81 13.55 0.86 -11.16
N ASN A 82 14.50 0.60 -12.05
CA ASN A 82 15.36 1.62 -12.66
C ASN A 82 14.80 2.17 -13.98
N ILE A 83 13.57 1.81 -14.37
CA ILE A 83 12.93 2.34 -15.56
C ILE A 83 12.59 3.82 -15.36
N ASP A 84 13.09 4.67 -16.25
CA ASP A 84 12.60 6.04 -16.39
C ASP A 84 11.25 6.03 -17.10
N VAL A 85 10.19 6.13 -16.31
CA VAL A 85 8.81 6.11 -16.78
C VAL A 85 8.49 7.30 -17.71
N GLU A 86 9.12 8.46 -17.53
CA GLU A 86 8.85 9.65 -18.35
C GLU A 86 9.53 9.59 -19.72
N ALA A 87 10.77 9.11 -19.76
CA ALA A 87 11.47 8.86 -21.02
C ALA A 87 10.77 7.76 -21.83
N SER A 88 10.28 6.71 -21.17
CA SER A 88 9.58 5.57 -21.79
C SER A 88 8.22 5.97 -22.40
N LYS A 89 7.47 6.84 -21.70
CA LYS A 89 6.19 7.37 -22.19
C LYS A 89 6.33 8.22 -23.46
N LYS A 90 7.41 9.01 -23.58
CA LYS A 90 7.67 9.84 -24.76
C LYS A 90 8.05 9.03 -26.00
N ALA A 91 8.62 7.85 -25.81
CA ALA A 91 9.05 6.97 -26.91
C ALA A 91 7.96 6.01 -27.40
N ASN A 92 6.82 5.89 -26.70
CA ASN A 92 5.71 4.96 -26.99
C ASN A 92 6.17 3.54 -27.38
N LYS A 93 7.25 3.05 -26.75
CA LYS A 93 7.81 1.71 -26.95
C LYS A 93 7.62 0.90 -25.67
N LEU A 94 7.00 -0.27 -25.78
CA LEU A 94 7.09 -1.29 -24.73
C LEU A 94 8.56 -1.71 -24.61
N ILE A 95 9.16 -1.53 -23.44
CA ILE A 95 10.60 -1.75 -23.23
C ILE A 95 10.91 -3.21 -22.86
N TYR A 96 9.89 -4.06 -22.64
CA TYR A 96 10.08 -5.48 -22.38
C TYR A 96 9.05 -6.33 -23.12
N GLU A 97 9.57 -7.20 -24.00
CA GLU A 97 8.84 -8.26 -24.67
C GLU A 97 9.19 -9.57 -23.93
N VAL A 98 8.24 -10.12 -23.19
CA VAL A 98 8.39 -11.46 -22.61
C VAL A 98 8.19 -12.44 -23.76
N GLN A 99 9.22 -13.21 -24.13
CA GLN A 99 9.03 -14.33 -25.06
C GLN A 99 7.98 -15.27 -24.47
N GLU A 100 7.00 -15.67 -25.29
CA GLU A 100 5.87 -16.54 -24.91
C GLU A 100 6.34 -17.89 -24.35
N GLU A 101 6.71 -17.94 -23.06
CA GLU A 101 6.87 -19.20 -22.35
C GLU A 101 5.51 -19.65 -21.84
N ARG A 102 4.90 -20.50 -22.66
CA ARG A 102 3.76 -21.41 -22.42
C ARG A 102 3.08 -21.23 -21.05
N LEU A 103 1.97 -20.48 -21.03
CA LEU A 103 0.97 -20.63 -19.98
C LEU A 103 0.42 -22.06 -20.05
N ILE A 104 0.71 -22.89 -19.04
CA ILE A 104 -0.05 -24.13 -18.82
C ILE A 104 -1.41 -23.70 -18.27
N MET A 105 -2.40 -23.59 -19.16
CA MET A 105 -3.79 -23.41 -18.74
C MET A 105 -4.29 -24.72 -18.11
N PRO A 106 -5.02 -24.69 -16.98
CA PRO A 106 -5.75 -25.87 -16.54
C PRO A 106 -6.82 -26.19 -17.58
N GLU A 107 -6.70 -27.35 -18.23
CA GLU A 107 -7.68 -27.83 -19.18
C GLU A 107 -9.03 -28.06 -18.49
N GLY A 108 -10.07 -27.38 -18.99
CA GLY A 108 -11.44 -27.84 -18.83
C GLY A 108 -12.42 -26.82 -18.26
N GLU A 109 -13.01 -26.00 -19.13
CA GLU A 109 -14.46 -26.06 -19.34
C GLU A 109 -14.82 -25.39 -20.67
N LYS A 110 -15.27 -26.22 -21.61
CA LYS A 110 -15.77 -25.79 -22.91
C LYS A 110 -17.07 -25.01 -22.69
N THR A 111 -17.13 -23.77 -23.13
CA THR A 111 -18.42 -23.18 -23.54
C THR A 111 -18.32 -22.83 -25.02
N SER A 112 -18.98 -23.67 -25.81
CA SER A 112 -19.20 -23.50 -27.24
C SER A 112 -20.07 -22.28 -27.49
N TYR A 113 -19.58 -21.33 -28.28
CA TYR A 113 -20.45 -20.43 -29.03
C TYR A 113 -20.05 -20.51 -30.51
N GLN A 114 -20.93 -21.10 -31.32
CA GLN A 114 -20.88 -21.08 -32.78
C GLN A 114 -21.63 -19.84 -33.29
N PRO A 115 -21.26 -19.33 -34.49
CA PRO A 115 -21.41 -17.94 -34.92
C PRO A 115 -22.85 -17.44 -35.09
#